data_AF-A0A0F3GU39-F1
#
_entry.id   AF-A0A0F3GU39-F1
#
_cell.length_a   1.000
_cell.length_b   1.000
_cell.length_c   1.000
_cell.angle_alpha   90.00
_cell.angle_beta   90.00
_cell.angle_gamma   90.00
#
_symmetry.space_group_name_H-M   'P 1'
#
loop_
_entity.id
_entity.type
_entity.pdbx_description
1 polymer ?
#
loop_
_entity_poly.entity_id
_entity_poly.type
_entity_poly.pdbx_seq_one_letter_code
_entity_poly.pdbx_strand_id
1 'polypeptide(L)' 'RLGLGIAVPNRVVFGHTHQPIPWNAENAPRIDGIYAPDSSAPMTLHNCGGWLQKNGVFCGAEIFLYDSANGFSSVGIS' A
#
# COMPACT_ATOMS: atom_id res chain seq x y z
N ARG A 1 -17.38 20.20 -0.83
CA ARG A 1 -17.36 18.77 -1.24
C ARG A 1 -16.43 18.66 -2.43
N LEU A 2 -15.15 18.35 -2.20
CA LEU A 2 -14.22 18.02 -3.28
C LEU A 2 -13.84 16.55 -3.06
N GLY A 3 -14.09 15.70 -4.05
CA GLY A 3 -13.78 14.27 -4.00
C GLY A 3 -15.02 13.40 -4.20
N LEU A 4 -14.83 12.30 -4.94
CA LEU A 4 -15.82 11.39 -5.54
C LEU A 4 -16.79 10.67 -4.56
N GLY A 5 -16.98 11.15 -3.33
CA GLY A 5 -17.74 10.46 -2.29
C GLY A 5 -17.10 9.15 -1.84
N ILE A 6 -15.81 8.94 -2.15
CA ILE A 6 -15.05 7.77 -1.73
C ILE A 6 -14.65 7.96 -0.27
N ALA A 7 -15.01 6.98 0.57
CA ALA A 7 -14.63 6.98 1.98
C ALA A 7 -13.10 6.96 2.13
N VAL A 8 -12.60 7.67 3.13
CA VAL A 8 -11.17 7.65 3.45
C VAL A 8 -10.77 6.23 3.87
N PRO A 9 -9.67 5.69 3.33
CA PRO A 9 -9.21 4.36 3.71
C PRO A 9 -8.70 4.36 5.15
N ASN A 10 -8.99 3.30 5.90
CA ASN A 10 -8.42 3.07 7.24
C ASN A 10 -6.96 2.57 7.19
N ARG A 11 -6.52 2.10 6.02
CA ARG A 11 -5.17 1.57 5.77
C ARG A 11 -4.67 1.99 4.40
N VAL A 12 -3.38 2.32 4.32
CA VAL A 12 -2.69 2.60 3.06
C VAL A 12 -1.46 1.71 2.95
N VAL A 13 -1.31 1.07 1.80
CA VAL A 13 -0.10 0.33 1.42
C VAL A 13 0.65 1.17 0.39
N PHE A 14 1.92 1.47 0.65
CA PHE A 14 2.78 2.28 -0.22
C PHE A 14 4.17 1.63 -0.42
N GLY A 15 5.01 2.24 -1.26
CA GLY A 15 6.38 1.78 -1.54
C GLY A 15 7.43 2.89 -1.39
N HIS A 16 8.37 2.98 -2.33
CA HIS A 16 9.39 4.03 -2.48
C HIS A 16 10.57 4.03 -1.50
N THR A 17 10.33 3.84 -0.19
CA THR A 17 11.41 3.98 0.80
C THR A 17 12.33 2.76 0.94
N HIS A 18 11.92 1.63 0.36
CA HIS A 18 12.55 0.32 0.52
C HIS A 18 12.59 -0.20 1.98
N GLN A 19 11.82 0.40 2.89
CA GLN A 19 11.73 0.02 4.30
C GLN A 19 10.39 -0.69 4.56
N PRO A 20 10.35 -2.04 4.66
CA PRO A 20 9.10 -2.77 4.78
C PRO A 20 8.40 -2.49 6.12
N ILE A 21 7.08 -2.28 6.07
CA ILE A 21 6.22 -2.19 7.26
C ILE A 21 5.14 -3.25 7.10
N PRO A 22 5.24 -4.39 7.80
CA PRO A 22 4.32 -5.51 7.61
C PRO A 22 2.89 -5.19 8.08
N TRP A 23 1.93 -5.99 7.61
CA TRP A 23 0.50 -5.80 7.93
C TRP A 23 0.21 -5.84 9.44
N ASN A 24 0.95 -6.68 10.17
CA ASN A 24 0.81 -6.90 11.61
C ASN A 24 1.88 -6.15 12.43
N ALA A 25 2.52 -5.12 11.88
CA ALA A 25 3.46 -4.31 12.65
C ALA A 25 2.73 -3.60 13.80
N GLU A 26 3.08 -3.96 15.04
CA GLU A 26 2.48 -3.36 16.24
C GLU A 26 2.71 -1.84 16.31
N ASN A 27 3.84 -1.38 15.75
CA ASN A 27 4.28 0.01 15.70
C ASN A 27 4.13 0.65 14.30
N ALA A 28 3.23 0.15 13.46
CA ALA A 28 2.94 0.78 12.17
C ALA A 28 2.55 2.27 12.35
N PRO A 29 3.12 3.20 11.57
CA PRO A 29 2.78 4.61 11.67
C PRO A 29 1.29 4.84 11.48
N ARG A 30 0.72 5.69 12.32
CA ARG A 30 -0.68 6.14 12.23
C ARG A 30 -0.68 7.64 11.95
N ILE A 31 -1.41 8.03 10.93
CA ILE A 31 -1.64 9.44 10.63
C ILE A 31 -3.10 9.75 10.92
N ASP A 32 -3.36 10.85 11.62
CA ASP A 32 -4.71 11.36 11.73
C ASP A 32 -5.19 11.71 10.32
N GLY A 33 -6.45 11.38 10.01
CA GLY A 33 -7.01 11.64 8.68
C GLY A 33 -7.12 13.14 8.44
N ILE A 34 -6.06 13.77 7.92
CA ILE A 34 -5.97 15.23 7.67
C ILE A 34 -7.10 15.72 6.74
N TYR A 35 -7.77 14.82 6.00
CA TYR A 35 -8.66 15.16 4.90
C TYR A 35 -10.12 14.70 5.01
N ALA A 36 -10.57 14.17 6.15
CA ALA A 36 -11.99 13.83 6.34
C ALA A 36 -12.56 14.47 7.61
N PRO A 37 -13.33 15.58 7.49
CA PRO A 37 -14.01 16.19 8.63
C PRO A 37 -15.02 15.27 9.33
N ASP A 38 -15.33 14.11 8.73
CA ASP A 38 -16.27 13.09 9.15
C ASP A 38 -15.63 11.74 9.51
N SER A 39 -14.30 11.59 9.38
CA SER A 39 -13.58 10.38 9.80
C SER A 39 -12.64 10.67 10.96
N SER A 40 -13.05 10.28 12.16
CA SER A 40 -12.22 10.33 13.38
C SER A 40 -11.21 9.20 13.49
N ALA A 41 -11.22 8.23 12.57
CA ALA A 41 -10.36 7.05 12.65
C ALA A 41 -8.96 7.35 12.07
N PRO A 42 -7.87 7.07 12.81
CA PRO A 42 -6.52 7.21 12.29
C PRO A 42 -6.26 6.19 11.18
N MET A 43 -5.52 6.61 10.15
CA MET A 43 -5.12 5.77 9.03
C MET A 43 -3.79 5.08 9.34
N THR A 44 -3.72 3.76 9.16
CA THR A 44 -2.49 2.99 9.38
C THR A 44 -1.70 2.83 8.08
N LEU A 45 -0.37 3.02 8.14
CA LEU A 45 0.51 2.94 6.98
C LEU A 45 1.30 1.62 6.94
N HIS A 46 1.34 1.01 5.75
CA HIS A 46 2.12 -0.20 5.44
C HIS A 46 3.02 0.04 4.25
N ASN A 47 4.17 -0.63 4.20
CA ASN A 47 5.15 -0.43 3.14
C ASN A 47 5.61 -1.76 2.57
N CYS A 48 5.53 -1.92 1.25
CA CYS A 48 5.94 -3.15 0.55
C CYS A 48 7.45 -3.42 0.59
N GLY A 49 8.27 -2.43 1.01
CA GLY A 49 9.72 -2.52 0.97
C GLY A 49 10.27 -2.40 -0.46
N GLY A 50 11.52 -2.84 -0.63
CA GLY A 50 12.15 -2.97 -1.94
C GLY A 50 11.92 -4.35 -2.54
N TRP A 51 12.39 -4.56 -3.76
CA TRP A 51 12.39 -5.90 -4.37
C TRP A 51 13.16 -6.90 -3.50
N LEU A 52 12.60 -8.10 -3.34
CA LEU A 52 13.29 -9.18 -2.67
C LEU A 52 14.54 -9.57 -3.46
N GLN A 53 15.64 -9.74 -2.74
CA GLN A 53 16.91 -10.16 -3.31
C GLN A 53 17.39 -11.42 -2.60
N LYS A 54 17.91 -12.36 -3.37
CA LYS A 54 18.61 -13.54 -2.88
C LYS A 54 20.09 -13.36 -3.18
N ASN A 55 20.91 -13.27 -2.12
CA ASN A 55 22.36 -13.03 -2.25
C ASN A 55 22.70 -11.77 -3.09
N GLY A 56 21.91 -10.70 -2.92
CA GLY A 56 22.09 -9.44 -3.67
C GLY A 56 21.58 -9.47 -5.12
N VAL A 57 20.98 -10.57 -5.56
CA VAL A 57 20.42 -10.72 -6.91
C VAL A 57 18.90 -10.69 -6.84
N PHE A 58 18.27 -9.91 -7.72
CA PHE A 58 16.82 -9.91 -7.89
C PHE A 58 16.36 -11.33 -8.25
N CYS A 59 15.39 -11.85 -7.49
CA CYS A 59 14.91 -13.22 -7.66
C CYS A 59 13.52 -13.30 -8.29
N GLY A 60 13.11 -12.22 -8.98
CA GLY A 60 11.81 -12.09 -9.59
C GLY A 60 10.74 -11.55 -8.64
N ALA A 61 9.58 -11.23 -9.23
CA ALA A 61 8.40 -10.77 -8.52
C ALA A 61 7.13 -10.94 -9.36
N GLU A 62 5.98 -10.96 -8.67
CA GLU A 62 4.66 -10.90 -9.30
C GLU A 62 4.10 -9.47 -9.17
N ILE A 63 3.75 -8.85 -10.28
CA ILE A 63 3.13 -7.53 -10.31
C ILE A 63 1.63 -7.72 -10.49
N PHE A 64 0.82 -7.32 -9.51
CA PHE A 64 -0.64 -7.33 -9.60
C PHE A 64 -1.13 -5.99 -10.17
N LEU A 65 -1.96 -6.07 -11.20
CA LEU A 65 -2.58 -4.91 -11.82
C LEU A 65 -4.08 -4.96 -11.56
N TYR A 66 -4.66 -3.80 -11.28
CA TYR A 66 -6.11 -3.62 -11.24
C TYR A 66 -6.51 -2.62 -12.32
N ASP A 67 -7.41 -3.07 -13.18
CA ASP A 67 -8.09 -2.25 -14.16
C ASP A 67 -9.59 -2.27 -13.86
N SER A 68 -10.24 -1.11 -13.84
CA SER A 68 -11.65 -1.03 -13.43
C SER A 68 -12.62 -1.67 -14.43
N ALA A 69 -12.21 -1.88 -15.68
CA ALA A 69 -13.02 -2.54 -16.70
C ALA A 69 -12.74 -4.04 -16.81
N ASN A 70 -11.50 -4.45 -16.58
CA ASN A 70 -11.01 -5.81 -16.81
C ASN A 70 -10.70 -6.59 -15.51
N GLY A 71 -10.81 -5.94 -14.35
CA GLY A 71 -10.56 -6.56 -13.05
C GLY A 71 -9.07 -6.69 -12.71
N PHE A 72 -8.72 -7.78 -12.02
CA PHE A 72 -7.35 -8.03 -11.57
C PHE A 72 -6.60 -8.93 -12.57
N SER A 73 -5.34 -8.58 -12.84
CA SER A 73 -4.40 -9.40 -13.59
C SER A 73 -3.03 -9.38 -12.90
N SER A 74 -2.11 -10.24 -13.36
CA SER A 74 -0.74 -10.21 -12.85
C SER A 74 0.29 -10.58 -13.91
N VAL A 75 1.51 -10.08 -13.72
CA VAL A 75 2.67 -10.40 -14.56
C VAL A 75 3.89 -10.73 -13.69
N GLY A 76 4.48 -11.89 -13.95
CA GLY A 76 5.75 -12.29 -13.37
C GLY A 76 6.92 -11.62 -14.08
N ILE A 77 7.88 -11.11 -13.31
CA ILE A 77 9.18 -10.62 -13.79
C ILE A 77 10.30 -11.42 -13.11
N SER A 78 11.42 -11.59 -13.80
CA SER A 78 12.61 -12.32 -13.32
C SER A 78 13.88 -11.55 -13.60
#